data_AF-A0A9X3X6Q9-F1
#
_entry.id   AF-A0A9X3X6Q9-F1
#
_cell.length_a   1.000
_cell.length_b   1.000
_cell.length_c   1.000
_cell.angle_alpha   90.00
_cell.angle_beta   90.00
_cell.angle_gamma   90.00
#
_symmetry.space_group_name_H-M   'P 1'
#
loop_
_entity.id
_entity.type
_entity.pdbx_description
1 polymer ?
#
loop_
_entity_poly.entity_id
_entity_poly.type
_entity_poly.pdbx_seq_one_letter_code
_entity_poly.pdbx_strand_id
1 'polypeptide(L)' 'MLKLAVNRNKNELMCNAYANYMNKWLVTPMFILPNPQKAAPYPCATTGCKDASGASVSCVNEVGEGIPDQMDTVF' A
#
# COMPACT_ATOMS: atom_id res chain seq x y z
N MET A 1 -6.80 -15.27 5.84
CA MET A 1 -5.99 -14.48 6.77
C MET A 1 -6.41 -13.03 6.67
N LEU A 2 -6.64 -12.39 7.80
CA LEU A 2 -6.98 -10.98 7.93
C LEU A 2 -5.70 -10.14 7.90
N LYS A 3 -5.76 -8.91 7.37
CA LYS A 3 -4.60 -8.01 7.26
C LYS A 3 -4.86 -6.69 7.98
N LEU A 4 -3.84 -6.07 8.58
CA LEU A 4 -3.90 -4.76 9.22
C LEU A 4 -2.72 -3.94 8.73
N ALA A 5 -2.96 -2.72 8.25
CA ALA A 5 -1.92 -1.81 7.77
C ALA A 5 -1.95 -0.50 8.55
N VAL A 6 -0.77 0.01 8.81
CA VAL A 6 -0.54 1.32 9.41
C VAL A 6 -0.12 2.27 8.31
N ASN A 7 -0.76 3.43 8.18
CA ASN A 7 -0.29 4.41 7.21
C ASN A 7 1.07 4.98 7.66
N ARG A 8 2.13 4.55 6.97
CA ARG A 8 3.51 5.02 7.16
C ARG A 8 4.05 5.77 5.94
N ASN A 9 3.19 6.11 4.97
CA ASN A 9 3.55 6.71 3.68
C ASN A 9 4.62 5.93 2.91
N LYS A 10 4.67 4.60 3.08
CA LYS A 10 5.57 3.71 2.34
C LYS A 10 4.84 3.16 1.13
N ASN A 11 5.34 3.45 -0.07
CA ASN A 11 4.67 3.10 -1.33
C ASN A 11 4.26 1.63 -1.38
N GLU A 12 5.19 0.70 -1.20
CA GLU A 12 4.92 -0.73 -1.28
C GLU A 12 3.85 -1.20 -0.29
N LEU A 13 3.92 -0.72 0.96
CA LEU A 13 2.94 -1.04 2.00
C LEU A 13 1.55 -0.49 1.63
N MET A 14 1.48 0.78 1.26
CA MET A 14 0.20 1.47 1.03
C MET A 14 -0.45 1.05 -0.29
N CYS A 15 0.33 0.75 -1.33
CA CYS A 15 -0.18 0.17 -2.57
C CYS A 15 -0.93 -1.14 -2.31
N ASN A 16 -0.36 -2.04 -1.50
CA ASN A 16 -0.99 -3.31 -1.14
C ASN A 16 -2.18 -3.12 -0.20
N ALA A 17 -2.10 -2.17 0.75
CA ALA A 17 -3.19 -1.86 1.66
C ALA A 17 -4.43 -1.32 0.94
N TYR A 18 -4.25 -0.33 0.06
CA TYR A 18 -5.35 0.30 -0.69
C TYR A 18 -5.88 -0.56 -1.84
N ALA A 19 -5.02 -1.34 -2.51
CA ALA A 19 -5.48 -2.35 -3.45
C ALA A 19 -6.45 -3.33 -2.79
N ASN A 20 -6.33 -3.52 -1.46
CA ASN A 20 -7.28 -4.23 -0.61
C ASN A 20 -7.67 -5.59 -1.20
N TYR A 21 -6.70 -6.29 -1.78
CA TYR A 21 -6.96 -7.55 -2.48
C TYR A 21 -7.58 -8.57 -1.50
N MET A 22 -8.65 -9.22 -1.94
CA MET A 22 -9.56 -10.07 -1.14
C MET A 22 -10.40 -9.36 -0.06
N ASN A 23 -10.45 -8.02 0.01
CA ASN A 23 -11.30 -7.24 0.93
C ASN A 23 -11.12 -7.60 2.43
N LYS A 24 -9.89 -7.88 2.89
CA LYS A 24 -9.61 -8.48 4.21
C LYS A 24 -8.89 -7.57 5.21
N TRP A 25 -9.05 -6.26 5.13
CA TRP A 25 -8.34 -5.35 6.05
C TRP A 25 -9.20 -4.94 7.25
N LEU A 26 -8.67 -5.14 8.46
CA LEU A 26 -9.26 -4.71 9.71
C LEU A 26 -8.53 -3.47 10.24
N VAL A 27 -9.24 -2.60 10.95
CA VAL A 27 -8.71 -1.39 11.59
C VAL A 27 -8.64 -1.66 13.10
N THR A 28 -7.45 -1.56 13.67
CA THR A 28 -7.20 -1.83 15.10
C THR A 28 -6.61 -0.57 15.73
N PRO A 29 -7.01 -0.19 16.96
CA PRO A 29 -6.35 0.91 17.67
C PRO A 29 -4.86 0.62 17.84
N MET A 30 -4.01 1.60 17.49
CA MET A 30 -2.55 1.43 17.43
C MET A 30 -1.84 2.23 18.51
N PHE A 31 -0.66 1.76 18.90
CA PHE A 31 0.26 2.46 19.81
C PHE A 31 0.97 3.66 19.15
N ILE A 32 1.00 3.70 17.82
CA ILE A 32 1.58 4.80 17.03
C ILE A 32 0.51 5.44 16.15
N LEU A 33 0.58 6.77 16.00
CA LEU A 33 -0.28 7.48 15.06
C LEU A 33 0.14 7.18 13.62
N PRO A 34 -0.83 7.13 12.68
CA PRO A 34 -0.51 7.14 11.26
C PRO A 34 0.24 8.42 10.89
N ASN A 35 1.02 8.37 9.82
CA ASN A 35 1.57 9.58 9.23
C ASN A 35 0.46 10.44 8.62
N PRO A 36 0.68 11.75 8.42
CA PRO A 36 -0.26 12.60 7.71
C PRO A 36 -0.55 12.06 6.30
N GLN A 37 -1.79 12.28 5.86
CA GLN A 37 -2.26 11.92 4.53
C GLN A 37 -1.30 12.42 3.44
N LYS A 38 -0.96 11.55 2.50
CA LYS A 38 -0.15 11.91 1.35
C LYS A 38 -1.01 12.60 0.28
N ALA A 39 -0.67 13.83 -0.09
CA ALA A 39 -1.42 14.59 -1.11
C ALA A 39 -1.29 14.01 -2.54
N ALA A 40 -0.11 13.48 -2.88
CA ALA A 40 0.14 12.86 -4.18
C ALA A 40 -0.21 11.36 -4.16
N PRO A 41 -0.66 10.76 -5.26
CA PRO A 41 -0.91 9.32 -5.36
C PRO A 41 0.33 8.48 -5.04
N TYR A 42 0.14 7.27 -4.51
CA TYR A 42 1.16 6.24 -4.45
C TYR A 42 1.40 5.69 -5.87
N PRO A 43 2.65 5.73 -6.39
CA PRO A 43 2.96 5.35 -7.77
C PRO A 43 3.06 3.81 -7.95
N CYS A 44 1.99 3.11 -7.58
CA CYS A 44 1.91 1.65 -7.54
C CYS A 44 2.12 1.00 -8.92
N ALA A 45 1.67 1.64 -9.99
CA ALA A 45 1.76 1.10 -11.34
C ALA A 45 3.17 1.22 -11.93
N THR A 46 4.10 1.93 -11.29
CA THR A 46 5.42 2.23 -11.87
C THR A 46 6.59 1.92 -10.93
N THR A 47 6.64 2.53 -9.75
CA THR A 47 7.83 2.54 -8.89
C THR A 47 7.54 2.23 -7.43
N GLY A 48 6.31 1.82 -7.13
CA GLY A 48 5.81 1.63 -5.78
C GLY A 48 6.45 0.47 -5.03
N CYS A 49 6.94 -0.56 -5.72
CA CYS A 49 7.49 -1.78 -5.14
C CYS A 49 8.97 -1.98 -5.49
N LYS A 50 9.62 -2.94 -4.83
CA LYS A 50 11.01 -3.31 -5.06
C LYS A 50 11.13 -4.75 -5.55
N ASP A 51 11.99 -4.96 -6.54
CA ASP A 51 12.37 -6.32 -6.94
C ASP A 51 13.46 -6.91 -6.03
N ALA A 52 13.85 -8.16 -6.28
CA ALA A 52 14.88 -8.86 -5.49
C ALA A 52 16.26 -8.18 -5.54
N SER A 53 16.51 -7.32 -6.55
CA SER A 53 17.74 -6.52 -6.65
C SER A 53 17.64 -5.16 -5.93
N GLY A 54 16.44 -4.78 -5.48
CA GLY A 54 16.14 -3.48 -4.88
C GLY A 54 15.81 -2.38 -5.90
N ALA A 55 15.68 -2.72 -7.18
CA ALA A 55 15.22 -1.78 -8.20
C ALA A 55 13.74 -1.45 -8.02
N SER A 56 13.34 -0.21 -8.33
CA SER A 56 11.94 0.20 -8.29
C SER A 56 11.16 -0.39 -9.46
N VAL A 57 10.03 -1.02 -9.15
CA VAL A 57 9.16 -1.71 -10.10
C VAL A 57 7.68 -1.46 -9.79
N SER A 58 6.81 -1.83 -10.73
CA SER A 58 5.37 -1.86 -10.54
C SER A 58 4.97 -2.89 -9.48
N CYS A 59 4.00 -2.54 -8.65
CA CYS A 59 3.44 -3.46 -7.66
C CYS A 59 2.47 -4.45 -8.31
N VAL A 60 2.49 -5.69 -7.82
CA VAL A 60 1.51 -6.74 -8.16
C VAL A 60 0.83 -7.25 -6.90
N ASN A 61 -0.40 -7.70 -7.03
CA ASN A 61 -1.16 -8.32 -5.94
C ASN A 61 -0.76 -9.79 -5.73
N GLU A 62 -1.42 -10.48 -4.80
CA GLU A 62 -1.09 -11.86 -4.41
C GLU A 62 -1.31 -12.91 -5.50
N VAL A 63 -2.03 -12.57 -6.57
CA VAL A 63 -2.22 -13.43 -7.75
C VAL A 63 -1.43 -12.94 -8.96
N GLY A 64 -0.58 -11.93 -8.79
CA GLY A 64 0.32 -11.41 -9.82
C GLY A 64 -0.28 -10.33 -10.73
N GLU A 65 -1.47 -9.81 -10.43
CA GLU A 65 -2.06 -8.72 -11.22
C GLU A 65 -1.51 -7.36 -10.79
N GLY A 66 -1.31 -6.47 -11.76
CA GLY A 66 -0.80 -5.12 -11.50
C GLY A 66 -1.74 -4.27 -10.64
N ILE A 67 -1.16 -3.48 -9.74
CA ILE A 67 -1.90 -2.55 -8.87
C ILE A 67 -1.87 -1.14 -9.48
N PRO A 68 -3.01 -0.51 -9.79
CA PRO A 68 -3.04 0.87 -10.26
C PRO A 68 -2.65 1.84 -9.14
N ASP A 69 -2.25 3.07 -9.50
CA ASP A 69 -1.89 4.10 -8.52
C ASP A 69 -3.03 4.34 -7.52
N GLN A 70 -2.66 4.49 -6.25
CA GLN A 70 -3.61 4.56 -5.13
C GLN A 70 -3.59 5.95 -4.51
N MET A 71 -4.77 6.50 -4.22
CA MET A 71 -4.90 7.72 -3.43
C MET A 71 -4.86 7.41 -1.94
N ASP A 72 -4.25 8.29 -1.16
CA ASP A 72 -4.39 8.25 0.28
C ASP A 72 -5.76 8.84 0.66
N THR A 73 -6.65 8.02 1.21
CA THR A 73 -8.04 8.42 1.48
C THR A 73 -8.40 8.47 2.98
N VAL A 74 -7.41 8.27 3.86
CA VAL A 74 -7.64 8.15 5.31
C VAL A 74 -6.96 9.31 6.03
N PHE A 75 -7.67 9.92 6.99
CA PHE A 75 -7.30 11.13 7.72
C PHE A 75 -6.99 10.86 9.20
#